data_AF-A0A959Q4U5-F1
#
_entry.id   AF-A0A959Q4U5-F1
#
_cell.length_a   1.000
_cell.length_b   1.000
_cell.length_c   1.000
_cell.angle_alpha   90.00
_cell.angle_beta   90.00
_cell.angle_gamma   90.00
#
_symmetry.space_group_name_H-M   'P 1'
#
loop_
_entity.id
_entity.type
_entity.pdbx_description
1 polymer ?
#
loop_
_entity_poly.entity_id
_entity_poly.type
_entity_poly.pdbx_seq_one_letter_code
_entity_poly.pdbx_strand_id
1 'polypeptide(L)'
;WDELNERTDKSAIKYQASLFNGVGRVYAPRYRQAHIYSYFTEDTTSALEAFDLAYQDVKAAFEYYLEHYNQGRPIIIAAHSQGATHGKRLLKEFFDGKPLRNRLVVAYLVGMNIEKEEFVTIPPCQEPYSTGCFCSWRTFRYGKEPKKYVSPDIAVTNPLSWKTDGGSVPRSENKGAVLKDFERVRPAVSSAKVVEQLGILWTHRPRFFGSFFFFNGNYHAGDFNLYYLDVRENARERVGAFWK
;
A
#
# COMPACT_ATOMS: atom_id res chain seq x y z
N TRP A 1 17.64 4.38 -18.98
CA TRP A 1 16.47 3.57 -18.59
C TRP A 1 16.89 2.29 -17.89
N ASP A 2 17.91 1.58 -18.36
CA ASP A 2 18.31 0.28 -17.79
C ASP A 2 18.74 0.34 -16.32
N GLU A 3 19.57 1.31 -15.93
CA GLU A 3 19.98 1.48 -14.52
C GLU A 3 18.77 1.76 -13.61
N LEU A 4 17.83 2.60 -14.05
CA LEU A 4 16.61 2.88 -13.29
C LEU A 4 15.75 1.62 -13.14
N ASN A 5 15.57 0.85 -14.22
CA ASN A 5 14.80 -0.39 -14.19
C ASN A 5 15.43 -1.42 -13.26
N GLU A 6 16.76 -1.58 -13.32
CA GLU A 6 17.51 -2.47 -12.43
C GLU A 6 17.36 -2.05 -10.96
N ARG A 7 17.43 -0.75 -10.68
CA ARG A 7 17.19 -0.21 -9.33
C ARG A 7 15.76 -0.51 -8.87
N THR A 8 14.74 -0.33 -9.71
CA THR A 8 13.35 -0.68 -9.38
C THR A 8 13.21 -2.18 -9.08
N ASP A 9 13.90 -3.03 -9.83
CA ASP A 9 13.85 -4.49 -9.64
C ASP A 9 14.47 -4.91 -8.32
N LYS A 10 15.65 -4.37 -8.01
CA LYS A 10 16.36 -4.64 -6.76
C LYS A 10 15.76 -3.93 -5.55
N SER A 11 14.77 -3.06 -5.74
CA SER A 11 14.08 -2.32 -4.67
C SER A 11 12.58 -2.62 -4.61
N ALA A 12 11.73 -1.78 -5.20
CA ALA A 12 10.27 -1.86 -5.07
C ALA A 12 9.71 -3.23 -5.48
N ILE A 13 10.21 -3.83 -6.57
CA ILE A 13 9.75 -5.16 -6.99
C ILE A 13 10.18 -6.22 -5.96
N LYS A 14 11.46 -6.23 -5.59
CA LYS A 14 12.00 -7.17 -4.60
C LYS A 14 11.34 -7.06 -3.23
N TYR A 15 11.16 -5.86 -2.68
CA TYR A 15 10.74 -5.67 -1.30
C TYR A 15 9.23 -5.48 -1.10
N GLN A 16 8.51 -4.99 -2.11
CA GLN A 16 7.09 -4.67 -1.98
C GLN A 16 6.22 -5.56 -2.89
N ALA A 17 6.52 -5.65 -4.19
CA ALA A 17 5.67 -6.42 -5.10
C ALA A 17 5.75 -7.94 -4.86
N SER A 18 6.93 -8.43 -4.47
CA SER A 18 7.18 -9.86 -4.22
C SER A 18 6.29 -10.48 -3.14
N LEU A 19 5.77 -9.68 -2.20
CA LEU A 19 4.87 -10.19 -1.16
C LEU A 19 3.58 -10.77 -1.74
N PHE A 20 3.16 -10.31 -2.93
CA PHE A 20 1.97 -10.78 -3.63
C PHE A 20 2.22 -11.96 -4.58
N ASN A 21 3.48 -12.37 -4.80
CA ASN A 21 3.80 -13.47 -5.72
C ASN A 21 3.30 -14.85 -5.25
N GLY A 22 2.81 -14.95 -4.02
CA GLY A 22 2.23 -16.17 -3.45
C GLY A 22 0.73 -16.32 -3.70
N VAL A 23 0.08 -15.34 -4.33
CA VAL A 23 -1.38 -15.35 -4.58
C VAL A 23 -1.74 -15.24 -6.06
N GLY A 24 -0.83 -14.76 -6.91
CA GLY A 24 -1.08 -14.65 -8.34
C GLY A 24 0.12 -14.13 -9.13
N ARG A 25 -0.08 -13.97 -10.44
CA ARG A 25 0.91 -13.34 -11.33
C ARG A 25 1.00 -11.86 -11.00
N VAL A 26 2.23 -11.40 -10.75
CA VAL A 26 2.50 -9.99 -10.45
C VAL A 26 2.81 -9.25 -11.75
N TYR A 27 2.00 -8.24 -12.06
CA TYR A 27 2.22 -7.31 -13.16
C TYR A 27 2.59 -5.96 -12.57
N ALA A 28 3.77 -5.45 -12.90
CA ALA A 28 4.27 -4.17 -12.40
C ALA A 28 4.63 -3.27 -13.59
N PRO A 29 3.86 -2.19 -13.85
CA PRO A 29 4.13 -1.32 -14.98
C PRO A 29 5.45 -0.57 -14.78
N ARG A 30 6.22 -0.43 -15.87
CA ARG A 30 7.30 0.56 -15.94
C ARG A 30 6.67 1.85 -16.42
N TYR A 31 6.85 2.92 -15.65
CA TYR A 31 6.26 4.20 -15.94
C TYR A 31 7.23 5.32 -15.58
N ARG A 32 7.09 6.47 -16.24
CA ARG A 32 7.83 7.69 -15.86
C ARG A 32 7.44 8.09 -14.46
N GLN A 33 8.40 8.14 -13.54
CA GLN A 33 8.14 8.54 -12.16
C GLN A 33 8.24 10.06 -12.02
N ALA A 34 7.22 10.69 -11.44
CA ALA A 34 7.31 12.09 -11.05
C ALA A 34 8.39 12.24 -9.96
N HIS A 35 9.17 13.31 -10.04
CA HIS A 35 10.25 13.53 -9.08
C HIS A 35 9.70 13.73 -7.66
N ILE A 36 10.42 13.30 -6.63
CA ILE A 36 9.93 13.39 -5.23
C ILE A 36 9.61 14.82 -4.80
N TYR A 37 10.31 15.82 -5.36
CA TYR A 37 10.05 17.24 -5.13
C TYR A 37 8.66 17.69 -5.59
N SER A 38 8.00 16.97 -6.51
CA SER A 38 6.61 17.26 -6.92
C SER A 38 5.61 17.15 -5.76
N TYR A 39 5.95 16.47 -4.66
CA TYR A 39 5.12 16.45 -3.44
C TYR A 39 5.32 17.66 -2.51
N PHE A 40 6.36 18.46 -2.72
CA PHE A 40 6.78 19.51 -1.77
C PHE A 40 6.90 20.90 -2.39
N THR A 41 6.92 20.99 -3.72
CA THR A 41 7.02 22.26 -4.46
C THR A 41 5.77 23.11 -4.28
N GLU A 42 5.95 24.44 -4.31
CA GLU A 42 4.85 25.41 -4.36
C GLU A 42 4.25 25.55 -5.76
N ASP A 43 5.01 25.18 -6.81
CA ASP A 43 4.52 25.08 -8.18
C ASP A 43 3.65 23.83 -8.35
N THR A 44 2.41 23.93 -7.88
CA THR A 44 1.45 22.82 -7.91
C THR A 44 1.01 22.46 -9.32
N THR A 45 1.04 23.41 -10.27
CA THR A 45 0.68 23.14 -11.68
C THR A 45 1.67 22.17 -12.31
N SER A 46 2.97 22.50 -12.30
CA SER A 46 4.00 21.62 -12.85
C SER A 46 4.07 20.27 -12.12
N ALA A 47 3.80 20.26 -10.80
CA ALA A 47 3.71 19.03 -10.04
C ALA A 47 2.57 18.13 -10.52
N LEU A 48 1.38 18.69 -10.72
CA LEU A 48 0.22 17.97 -11.24
C LEU A 48 0.47 17.43 -12.65
N GLU A 49 1.04 18.24 -13.55
CA GLU A 49 1.41 17.79 -14.90
C GLU A 49 2.39 16.62 -14.88
N ALA A 50 3.37 16.63 -13.97
CA ALA A 50 4.31 15.53 -13.79
C ALA A 50 3.62 14.24 -13.30
N PHE A 51 2.69 14.34 -12.34
CA PHE A 51 1.90 13.19 -11.89
C PHE A 51 0.92 12.69 -12.95
N ASP A 52 0.36 13.59 -13.76
CA ASP A 52 -0.54 13.23 -14.85
C ASP A 52 0.21 12.46 -15.94
N LEU A 53 1.39 12.94 -16.32
CA LEU A 53 2.25 12.24 -17.27
C LEU A 53 2.63 10.84 -16.76
N ALA A 54 3.01 10.74 -15.49
CA ALA A 54 3.32 9.47 -14.84
C ALA A 54 2.10 8.52 -14.82
N TYR A 55 0.92 9.05 -14.54
CA TYR A 55 -0.32 8.27 -14.50
C TYR A 55 -0.73 7.75 -15.89
N GLN A 56 -0.52 8.51 -16.96
CA GLN A 56 -0.85 8.07 -18.32
C GLN A 56 -0.15 6.75 -18.68
N ASP A 57 1.12 6.58 -18.29
CA ASP A 57 1.86 5.34 -18.50
C ASP A 57 1.26 4.18 -17.67
N VAL A 58 0.88 4.43 -16.41
CA VAL A 58 0.25 3.43 -15.53
C VAL A 58 -1.10 2.98 -16.12
N LYS A 59 -1.91 3.95 -16.59
CA LYS A 59 -3.20 3.70 -17.23
C LYS A 59 -3.04 2.86 -18.48
N ALA A 60 -2.16 3.26 -19.40
CA ALA A 60 -1.92 2.55 -20.65
C ALA A 60 -1.46 1.10 -20.39
N ALA A 61 -0.59 0.90 -19.39
CA ALA A 61 -0.16 -0.45 -19.01
C ALA A 61 -1.29 -1.29 -18.39
N PHE A 62 -2.19 -0.67 -17.62
CA PHE A 62 -3.35 -1.36 -17.05
C PHE A 62 -4.38 -1.75 -18.13
N GLU A 63 -4.65 -0.87 -19.08
CA GLU A 63 -5.50 -1.15 -20.24
C GLU A 63 -4.93 -2.33 -21.05
N TYR A 64 -3.62 -2.29 -21.35
CA TYR A 64 -2.93 -3.38 -22.02
C TYR A 64 -3.01 -4.70 -21.22
N TYR A 65 -2.86 -4.65 -19.89
CA TYR A 65 -3.05 -5.81 -19.04
C TYR A 65 -4.47 -6.40 -19.14
N LEU A 66 -5.50 -5.54 -19.10
CA LEU A 66 -6.89 -5.97 -19.19
C LEU A 66 -7.19 -6.66 -20.52
N GLU A 67 -6.69 -6.11 -21.62
CA GLU A 67 -6.91 -6.63 -22.97
C GLU A 67 -6.15 -7.92 -23.25
N HIS A 68 -4.86 -7.99 -22.89
CA HIS A 68 -3.99 -9.08 -23.36
C HIS A 68 -3.70 -10.15 -22.32
N TYR A 69 -3.72 -9.82 -21.03
CA TYR A 69 -3.23 -10.72 -19.99
C TYR A 69 -4.28 -11.14 -18.97
N ASN A 70 -5.25 -10.28 -18.63
CA ASN A 70 -6.13 -10.49 -17.48
C ASN A 70 -7.04 -11.71 -17.66
N GLN A 71 -7.58 -11.93 -18.87
CA GLN A 71 -8.45 -13.07 -19.18
C GLN A 71 -9.60 -13.26 -18.17
N GLY A 72 -10.13 -12.15 -17.66
CA GLY A 72 -11.24 -12.16 -16.70
C GLY A 72 -10.91 -12.52 -15.26
N ARG A 73 -9.63 -12.69 -14.90
CA ARG A 73 -9.23 -13.00 -13.52
C ARG A 73 -9.57 -11.88 -12.54
N PRO A 74 -9.76 -12.20 -11.24
CA PRO A 74 -9.83 -11.21 -10.18
C PRO A 74 -8.52 -10.44 -10.04
N ILE A 75 -8.62 -9.22 -9.54
CA ILE A 75 -7.53 -8.23 -9.51
C ILE A 75 -7.30 -7.78 -8.08
N ILE A 76 -6.03 -7.74 -7.67
CA ILE A 76 -5.54 -6.98 -6.52
C ILE A 76 -4.82 -5.76 -7.07
N ILE A 77 -5.17 -4.57 -6.57
CA ILE A 77 -4.38 -3.35 -6.80
C ILE A 77 -3.46 -3.17 -5.60
N ALA A 78 -2.16 -3.27 -5.79
CA ALA A 78 -1.17 -3.08 -4.73
C ALA A 78 -0.26 -1.91 -5.07
N ALA A 79 -0.19 -0.93 -4.19
CA ALA A 79 0.50 0.31 -4.48
C ALA A 79 1.08 0.95 -3.21
N HIS A 80 2.27 1.55 -3.34
CA HIS A 80 2.94 2.27 -2.25
C HIS A 80 3.33 3.67 -2.68
N SER A 81 3.18 4.65 -1.80
CA SER A 81 3.63 6.02 -2.01
C SER A 81 3.08 6.60 -3.32
N GLN A 82 3.92 7.01 -4.26
CA GLN A 82 3.46 7.50 -5.57
C GLN A 82 2.59 6.50 -6.33
N GLY A 83 2.88 5.20 -6.18
CA GLY A 83 1.99 4.16 -6.69
C GLY A 83 0.58 4.28 -6.11
N ALA A 84 0.42 4.59 -4.82
CA ALA A 84 -0.90 4.76 -4.20
C ALA A 84 -1.61 6.04 -4.70
N THR A 85 -0.85 7.12 -4.99
CA THR A 85 -1.40 8.30 -5.70
C THR A 85 -2.02 7.89 -7.04
N HIS A 86 -1.33 7.07 -7.83
CA HIS A 86 -1.84 6.57 -9.11
C HIS A 86 -2.92 5.51 -8.95
N GLY A 87 -2.80 4.60 -7.98
CA GLY A 87 -3.76 3.54 -7.69
C GLY A 87 -5.12 4.10 -7.28
N LYS A 88 -5.13 5.21 -6.55
CA LYS A 88 -6.35 5.97 -6.25
C LYS A 88 -7.07 6.43 -7.51
N ARG A 89 -6.35 7.07 -8.44
CA ARG A 89 -6.93 7.50 -9.72
C ARG A 89 -7.38 6.32 -10.59
N LEU A 90 -6.58 5.25 -10.64
CA LEU A 90 -6.91 4.03 -11.37
C LEU A 90 -8.21 3.40 -10.87
N LEU A 91 -8.39 3.31 -9.55
CA LEU A 91 -9.62 2.78 -8.95
C LEU A 91 -10.83 3.64 -9.30
N LYS A 92 -10.71 4.98 -9.28
CA LYS A 92 -11.80 5.88 -9.70
C LYS A 92 -12.19 5.69 -11.17
N GLU A 93 -11.21 5.57 -12.06
CA GLU A 93 -11.48 5.49 -13.50
C GLU A 93 -12.05 4.12 -13.92
N PHE A 94 -11.54 3.02 -13.35
CA PHE A 94 -11.83 1.68 -13.84
C PHE A 94 -12.76 0.85 -12.95
N PHE A 95 -12.82 1.13 -11.63
CA PHE A 95 -13.53 0.28 -10.68
C PHE A 95 -14.71 0.99 -10.01
N ASP A 96 -14.54 2.21 -9.52
CA ASP A 96 -15.54 2.87 -8.69
C ASP A 96 -16.83 3.18 -9.48
N GLY A 97 -17.94 2.55 -9.11
CA GLY A 97 -19.20 2.62 -9.87
C GLY A 97 -19.14 1.95 -11.26
N LYS A 98 -18.15 1.09 -11.52
CA LYS A 98 -17.94 0.42 -12.82
C LYS A 98 -18.03 -1.10 -12.71
N PRO A 99 -18.34 -1.83 -13.82
CA PRO A 99 -18.45 -3.28 -13.81
C PRO A 99 -17.17 -4.02 -13.34
N LEU A 100 -15.98 -3.45 -13.57
CA LEU A 100 -14.72 -4.08 -13.17
C LEU A 100 -14.58 -4.20 -11.64
N ARG A 101 -15.34 -3.41 -10.86
CA ARG A 101 -15.45 -3.58 -9.40
C ARG A 101 -15.76 -5.01 -9.00
N ASN A 102 -16.56 -5.72 -9.77
CA ASN A 102 -16.94 -7.11 -9.50
C ASN A 102 -15.75 -8.08 -9.61
N ARG A 103 -14.59 -7.61 -10.09
CA ARG A 103 -13.33 -8.36 -10.12
C ARG A 103 -12.31 -7.85 -9.10
N LEU A 104 -12.62 -6.82 -8.33
CA LEU A 104 -11.71 -6.29 -7.32
C LEU A 104 -11.72 -7.19 -6.09
N VAL A 105 -10.60 -7.89 -5.84
CA VAL A 105 -10.40 -8.62 -4.59
C VAL A 105 -10.18 -7.61 -3.46
N VAL A 106 -9.15 -6.78 -3.58
CA VAL A 106 -8.80 -5.74 -2.60
C VAL A 106 -7.83 -4.75 -3.25
N ALA A 107 -7.87 -3.50 -2.80
CA ALA A 107 -6.85 -2.50 -3.09
C ALA A 107 -6.00 -2.18 -1.85
N TYR A 108 -4.70 -2.47 -1.87
CA TYR A 108 -3.74 -2.01 -0.86
C TYR A 108 -3.13 -0.68 -1.33
N LEU A 109 -3.62 0.44 -0.82
CA LEU A 109 -3.19 1.81 -1.14
C LEU A 109 -2.37 2.38 0.01
N VAL A 110 -1.09 2.06 0.05
CA VAL A 110 -0.26 2.26 1.26
C VAL A 110 0.67 3.47 1.10
N GLY A 111 0.97 4.18 2.18
CA GLY A 111 1.97 5.25 2.19
C GLY A 111 1.48 6.59 1.60
N MET A 112 0.17 6.77 1.42
CA MET A 112 -0.45 8.05 1.03
C MET A 112 -1.72 8.29 1.83
N ASN A 113 -2.23 9.52 1.80
CA ASN A 113 -3.54 9.85 2.35
C ASN A 113 -4.62 9.34 1.41
N ILE A 114 -5.48 8.47 1.94
CA ILE A 114 -6.67 8.00 1.27
C ILE A 114 -7.82 8.27 2.22
N GLU A 115 -8.78 9.10 1.83
CA GLU A 115 -9.95 9.40 2.66
C GLU A 115 -10.87 8.16 2.75
N LYS A 116 -11.64 8.03 3.83
CA LYS A 116 -12.60 6.93 4.01
C LYS A 116 -13.64 6.90 2.89
N GLU A 117 -14.08 8.08 2.45
CA GLU A 117 -15.05 8.30 1.38
C GLU A 117 -14.38 8.65 0.05
N GLU A 118 -13.11 8.26 -0.15
CA GLU A 118 -12.39 8.54 -1.41
C GLU A 118 -13.11 7.97 -2.65
N PHE A 119 -13.83 6.85 -2.48
CA PHE A 119 -14.58 6.16 -3.51
C PHE A 119 -16.06 6.04 -3.11
N VAL A 120 -16.96 6.13 -4.09
CA VAL A 120 -18.42 6.06 -3.87
C VAL A 120 -18.87 4.63 -3.52
N THR A 121 -18.24 3.62 -4.14
CA THR A 121 -18.69 2.22 -4.07
C THR A 121 -17.64 1.26 -3.51
N ILE A 122 -16.42 1.73 -3.25
CA ILE A 122 -15.31 0.91 -2.74
C ILE A 122 -14.97 1.38 -1.31
N PRO A 123 -15.55 0.76 -0.27
CA PRO A 123 -15.33 1.20 1.11
C PRO A 123 -13.97 0.75 1.66
N PRO A 124 -13.51 1.31 2.79
CA PRO A 124 -12.42 0.72 3.58
C PRO A 124 -12.80 -0.69 4.02
N CYS A 125 -11.84 -1.63 3.93
CA CYS A 125 -12.05 -3.00 4.41
C CYS A 125 -12.27 -3.02 5.93
N GLN A 126 -13.36 -3.64 6.37
CA GLN A 126 -13.72 -3.73 7.80
C GLN A 126 -13.23 -5.03 8.45
N GLU A 127 -13.15 -6.10 7.67
CA GLU A 127 -12.76 -7.44 8.15
C GLU A 127 -11.64 -8.04 7.30
N PRO A 128 -10.91 -9.06 7.83
CA PRO A 128 -9.80 -9.72 7.13
C PRO A 128 -10.17 -10.31 5.77
N TYR A 129 -11.40 -10.80 5.63
CA TYR A 129 -11.89 -11.51 4.44
C TYR A 129 -12.78 -10.68 3.52
N SER A 130 -13.02 -9.39 3.83
CA SER A 130 -13.80 -8.51 2.95
C SER A 130 -13.18 -8.42 1.55
N THR A 131 -14.00 -8.33 0.51
CA THR A 131 -13.54 -8.08 -0.86
C THR A 131 -14.22 -6.85 -1.45
N GLY A 132 -13.74 -6.36 -2.60
CA GLY A 132 -14.28 -5.17 -3.24
C GLY A 132 -14.10 -3.89 -2.41
N CYS A 133 -13.07 -3.88 -1.55
CA CYS A 133 -12.75 -2.83 -0.59
C CYS A 133 -11.28 -2.42 -0.69
N PHE A 134 -10.87 -1.39 0.05
CA PHE A 134 -9.46 -0.97 0.11
C PHE A 134 -8.88 -0.97 1.53
N CYS A 135 -7.57 -1.18 1.62
CA CYS A 135 -6.76 -1.01 2.83
C CYS A 135 -5.78 0.14 2.61
N SER A 136 -5.52 0.93 3.65
CA SER A 136 -4.55 2.03 3.61
C SER A 136 -3.90 2.22 4.96
N TRP A 137 -2.62 2.55 5.02
CA TRP A 137 -1.95 2.99 6.24
C TRP A 137 -0.69 3.78 5.92
N ARG A 138 -0.24 4.57 6.91
CA ARG A 138 1.03 5.27 6.92
C ARG A 138 1.67 5.10 8.28
N THR A 139 2.88 4.54 8.32
CA THR A 139 3.49 4.09 9.56
C THR A 139 4.40 5.16 10.18
N PHE A 140 4.09 5.54 11.41
CA PHE A 140 4.87 6.46 12.22
C PHE A 140 5.30 5.80 13.54
N ARG A 141 6.38 6.30 14.11
CA ARG A 141 6.84 5.88 15.43
C ARG A 141 5.81 6.30 16.48
N TYR A 142 5.55 5.42 17.44
CA TYR A 142 4.67 5.69 18.57
C TYR A 142 5.00 7.03 19.25
N GLY A 143 3.98 7.85 19.48
CA GLY A 143 4.12 9.19 20.05
C GLY A 143 4.76 10.24 19.12
N LYS A 144 4.94 9.93 17.82
CA LYS A 144 5.34 10.91 16.81
C LYS A 144 4.16 11.19 15.89
N GLU A 145 3.82 12.47 15.80
CA GLU A 145 2.72 12.97 14.99
C GLU A 145 3.30 13.78 13.82
N PRO A 146 2.89 13.50 12.58
CA PRO A 146 3.29 14.34 11.44
C PRO A 146 2.57 15.70 11.52
N LYS A 147 3.29 16.77 11.15
CA LYS A 147 2.76 18.14 11.23
C LYS A 147 1.69 18.47 10.17
N LYS A 148 1.67 17.71 9.08
CA LYS A 148 0.78 17.89 7.93
C LYS A 148 0.18 16.55 7.56
N TYR A 149 -0.88 16.57 6.77
CA TYR A 149 -1.50 15.36 6.21
C TYR A 149 -2.09 14.46 7.29
N VAL A 150 -2.69 15.03 8.33
CA VAL A 150 -3.43 14.33 9.39
C VAL A 150 -4.89 14.77 9.34
N SER A 151 -5.80 13.81 9.49
CA SER A 151 -7.25 14.05 9.56
C SER A 151 -7.94 12.78 10.07
N PRO A 152 -9.02 12.90 10.86
CA PRO A 152 -9.88 11.76 11.18
C PRO A 152 -10.57 11.13 9.96
N ASP A 153 -10.63 11.84 8.84
CA ASP A 153 -11.28 11.38 7.60
C ASP A 153 -10.39 10.41 6.80
N ILE A 154 -9.09 10.35 7.10
CA ILE A 154 -8.16 9.44 6.42
C ILE A 154 -8.40 8.01 6.90
N ALA A 155 -8.56 7.09 5.95
CA ALA A 155 -8.70 5.67 6.21
C ALA A 155 -7.39 5.05 6.73
N VAL A 156 -7.49 4.26 7.79
CA VAL A 156 -6.37 3.51 8.37
C VAL A 156 -6.80 2.09 8.67
N THR A 157 -6.16 1.14 8.01
CA THR A 157 -6.26 -0.30 8.28
C THR A 157 -5.11 -0.72 9.16
N ASN A 158 -5.39 -1.43 10.25
CA ASN A 158 -4.38 -2.09 11.04
C ASN A 158 -3.84 -3.31 10.26
N PRO A 159 -2.56 -3.36 9.85
CA PRO A 159 -2.04 -4.46 9.03
C PRO A 159 -1.82 -5.77 9.81
N LEU A 160 -2.14 -5.82 11.11
CA LEU A 160 -2.09 -7.04 11.91
C LEU A 160 -3.50 -7.62 12.19
N SER A 161 -4.52 -6.78 12.32
CA SER A 161 -5.92 -7.23 12.54
C SER A 161 -6.83 -7.09 11.33
N TRP A 162 -6.44 -6.30 10.33
CA TRP A 162 -7.24 -5.92 9.15
C TRP A 162 -8.50 -5.11 9.46
N LYS A 163 -8.58 -4.54 10.66
CA LYS A 163 -9.67 -3.69 11.13
C LYS A 163 -9.29 -2.21 11.09
N THR A 164 -10.31 -1.35 11.20
CA THR A 164 -10.17 0.12 11.25
C THR A 164 -10.57 0.72 12.60
N ASP A 165 -10.92 -0.12 13.59
CA ASP A 165 -11.59 0.22 14.85
C ASP A 165 -10.69 0.80 15.96
N GLY A 166 -9.64 1.53 15.61
CA GLY A 166 -8.75 2.15 16.61
C GLY A 166 -7.90 1.16 17.42
N GLY A 167 -7.99 -0.13 17.10
CA GLY A 167 -7.35 -1.22 17.83
C GLY A 167 -5.82 -1.14 17.84
N SER A 168 -5.24 -1.55 18.97
CA SER A 168 -3.80 -1.77 19.14
C SER A 168 -3.50 -3.26 19.17
N VAL A 169 -2.65 -3.71 18.26
CA VAL A 169 -2.20 -5.10 18.14
C VAL A 169 -0.72 -5.18 18.55
N PRO A 170 -0.37 -6.04 19.53
CA PRO A 170 1.01 -6.16 20.00
C PRO A 170 1.89 -6.78 18.93
N ARG A 171 3.21 -6.50 19.01
CA ARG A 171 4.17 -7.05 18.05
C ARG A 171 4.19 -8.58 18.04
N SER A 172 3.79 -9.27 19.12
CA SER A 172 3.74 -10.74 19.16
C SER A 172 2.89 -11.34 18.03
N GLU A 173 1.91 -10.60 17.51
CA GLU A 173 1.04 -11.02 16.40
C GLU A 173 1.64 -10.72 15.01
N ASN A 174 2.74 -9.97 14.92
CA ASN A 174 3.39 -9.69 13.64
C ASN A 174 4.11 -10.94 13.14
N LYS A 175 3.53 -11.57 12.11
CA LYS A 175 3.96 -12.87 11.59
C LYS A 175 5.34 -12.80 10.95
N GLY A 176 5.72 -11.66 10.39
CA GLY A 176 7.07 -11.49 9.89
C GLY A 176 7.30 -10.23 9.08
N ALA A 177 8.32 -9.47 9.48
CA ALA A 177 8.90 -8.41 8.67
C ALA A 177 10.04 -8.93 7.79
N VAL A 178 10.29 -8.25 6.67
CA VAL A 178 11.44 -8.46 5.79
C VAL A 178 12.21 -7.15 5.66
N LEU A 179 13.49 -7.15 6.02
CA LEU A 179 14.35 -5.96 5.98
C LEU A 179 15.31 -6.03 4.77
N LYS A 180 16.43 -5.30 4.80
CA LYS A 180 17.42 -5.28 3.71
C LYS A 180 18.05 -6.66 3.46
N ASP A 181 18.19 -7.48 4.50
CA ASP A 181 18.54 -8.90 4.38
C ASP A 181 17.31 -9.72 3.97
N PHE A 182 16.86 -9.49 2.72
CA PHE A 182 15.57 -9.92 2.20
C PHE A 182 15.17 -11.37 2.47
N GLU A 183 16.15 -12.29 2.46
CA GLU A 183 15.92 -13.72 2.65
C GLU A 183 15.51 -14.08 4.09
N ARG A 184 15.61 -13.14 5.03
CA ARG A 184 15.34 -13.36 6.44
C ARG A 184 14.01 -12.76 6.86
N VAL A 185 13.05 -13.63 7.15
CA VAL A 185 11.82 -13.29 7.86
C VAL A 185 12.13 -13.08 9.34
N ARG A 186 11.58 -12.01 9.92
CA ARG A 186 11.75 -11.64 11.33
C ARG A 186 10.37 -11.47 11.97
N PRO A 187 9.89 -12.43 12.77
CA PRO A 187 8.64 -12.27 13.49
C PRO A 187 8.78 -11.25 14.62
N ALA A 188 7.64 -10.74 15.08
CA ALA A 188 7.53 -9.84 16.22
C ALA A 188 8.38 -8.57 16.14
N VAL A 189 8.52 -8.00 14.94
CA VAL A 189 9.31 -6.78 14.71
C VAL A 189 8.51 -5.54 15.08
N SER A 190 7.25 -5.46 14.67
CA SER A 190 6.45 -4.24 14.76
C SER A 190 5.08 -4.50 15.40
N SER A 191 4.63 -3.58 16.27
CA SER A 191 3.22 -3.52 16.69
C SER A 191 2.42 -2.71 15.67
N ALA A 192 1.10 -2.61 15.85
CA ALA A 192 0.26 -1.75 15.02
C ALA A 192 -0.88 -1.16 15.84
N LYS A 193 -0.95 0.17 15.95
CA LYS A 193 -2.04 0.89 16.61
C LYS A 193 -2.62 1.92 15.65
N VAL A 194 -3.91 1.83 15.37
CA VAL A 194 -4.61 2.86 14.61
C VAL A 194 -4.79 4.10 15.49
N VAL A 195 -4.47 5.26 14.95
CA VAL A 195 -4.67 6.56 15.59
C VAL A 195 -5.67 7.33 14.75
N GLU A 196 -6.95 7.05 14.98
CA GLU A 196 -8.05 7.51 14.12
C GLU A 196 -8.05 9.02 13.97
N GLN A 197 -7.91 9.78 15.07
CA GLN A 197 -7.97 11.24 15.05
C GLN A 197 -6.89 11.91 14.19
N LEU A 198 -5.81 11.19 13.88
CA LEU A 198 -4.73 11.68 13.02
C LEU A 198 -4.70 10.98 11.65
N GLY A 199 -5.46 9.91 11.46
CA GLY A 199 -5.40 9.14 10.21
C GLY A 199 -4.04 8.48 9.97
N ILE A 200 -3.40 7.95 11.02
CA ILE A 200 -2.08 7.31 10.94
C ILE A 200 -2.02 5.98 11.68
N LEU A 201 -1.00 5.18 11.36
CA LEU A 201 -0.64 3.97 12.07
C LEU A 201 0.58 4.21 12.95
N TRP A 202 0.45 4.00 14.25
CA TRP A 202 1.59 3.97 15.16
C TRP A 202 2.16 2.57 15.33
N THR A 203 3.48 2.51 15.34
CA THR A 203 4.22 1.33 15.79
C THR A 203 5.32 1.72 16.77
N HIS A 204 5.54 0.90 17.78
CA HIS A 204 6.74 1.05 18.62
C HIS A 204 8.00 0.89 17.78
N ARG A 205 9.15 1.32 18.28
CA ARG A 205 10.41 1.17 17.54
C ARG A 205 10.58 -0.30 17.11
N PRO A 206 10.71 -0.58 15.80
CA PRO A 206 10.87 -1.93 15.30
C PRO A 206 12.01 -2.66 16.02
N ARG A 207 11.80 -3.92 16.37
CA ARG A 207 12.78 -4.71 17.15
C ARG A 207 13.54 -5.68 16.25
N PHE A 208 14.76 -5.29 15.87
CA PHE A 208 15.72 -6.11 15.14
C PHE A 208 17.16 -5.65 15.46
N PHE A 209 18.16 -6.47 15.15
CA PHE A 209 19.57 -6.13 15.37
C PHE A 209 19.94 -4.85 14.62
N GLY A 210 20.45 -3.83 15.32
CA GLY A 210 20.78 -2.52 14.73
C GLY A 210 19.60 -1.54 14.65
N SER A 211 18.39 -1.88 15.12
CA SER A 211 17.25 -0.95 15.09
C SER A 211 17.40 0.27 16.00
N PHE A 212 18.46 0.32 16.81
CA PHE A 212 18.84 1.52 17.56
C PHE A 212 19.12 2.71 16.64
N PHE A 213 19.60 2.49 15.40
CA PHE A 213 19.84 3.55 14.42
C PHE A 213 18.57 4.02 13.68
N PHE A 214 17.43 3.36 13.88
CA PHE A 214 16.12 3.75 13.33
C PHE A 214 15.47 4.82 14.23
N PHE A 215 16.04 6.04 14.22
CA PHE A 215 15.53 7.17 15.03
C PHE A 215 14.41 7.96 14.35
N ASN A 216 14.29 7.86 13.03
CA ASN A 216 13.32 8.64 12.26
C ASN A 216 11.89 8.34 12.72
N GLY A 217 11.09 9.39 12.92
CA GLY A 217 9.70 9.26 13.37
C GLY A 217 8.75 8.76 12.28
N ASN A 218 9.19 8.73 11.03
CA ASN A 218 8.44 8.28 9.86
C ASN A 218 9.04 6.98 9.32
N TYR A 219 8.23 5.92 9.23
CA TYR A 219 8.63 4.60 8.74
C TYR A 219 8.04 4.28 7.35
N HIS A 220 7.66 5.29 6.57
CA HIS A 220 7.07 5.19 5.23
C HIS A 220 7.77 4.18 4.30
N ALA A 221 9.11 4.16 4.25
CA ALA A 221 9.85 3.20 3.42
C ALA A 221 9.62 1.73 3.83
N GLY A 222 9.13 1.48 5.04
CA GLY A 222 8.87 0.17 5.61
C GLY A 222 7.40 -0.22 5.71
N ASP A 223 6.45 0.57 5.19
CA ASP A 223 5.02 0.33 5.42
C ASP A 223 4.56 -1.09 5.04
N PHE A 224 5.05 -1.66 3.94
CA PHE A 224 4.82 -3.07 3.61
C PHE A 224 5.79 -4.00 4.36
N ASN A 225 7.07 -3.67 4.34
CA ASN A 225 8.15 -4.51 4.85
C ASN A 225 8.02 -4.88 6.33
N LEU A 226 7.49 -3.97 7.17
CA LEU A 226 7.28 -4.21 8.60
C LEU A 226 6.17 -5.25 8.88
N TYR A 227 5.29 -5.48 7.92
CA TYR A 227 4.12 -6.36 8.03
C TYR A 227 4.07 -7.39 6.87
N TYR A 228 5.24 -7.71 6.30
CA TYR A 228 5.36 -8.41 5.02
C TYR A 228 4.58 -9.74 4.95
N LEU A 229 4.76 -10.61 5.95
CA LEU A 229 4.03 -11.89 5.98
C LEU A 229 2.55 -11.71 6.30
N ASP A 230 2.20 -10.72 7.11
CA ASP A 230 0.82 -10.40 7.44
C ASP A 230 0.05 -10.01 6.15
N VAL A 231 0.59 -9.07 5.36
CA VAL A 231 -0.03 -8.67 4.07
C VAL A 231 -0.07 -9.84 3.08
N ARG A 232 1.00 -10.64 2.99
CA ARG A 232 1.05 -11.81 2.10
C ARG A 232 -0.03 -12.83 2.43
N GLU A 233 -0.26 -13.09 3.71
CA GLU A 233 -1.31 -14.01 4.14
C GLU A 233 -2.70 -13.44 3.91
N ASN A 234 -2.92 -12.17 4.24
CA ASN A 234 -4.22 -11.54 4.02
C ASN A 234 -4.60 -11.46 2.54
N ALA A 235 -3.64 -11.20 1.65
CA ALA A 235 -3.88 -11.27 0.21
C ALA A 235 -4.37 -12.67 -0.20
N ARG A 236 -3.82 -13.75 0.41
CA ARG A 236 -4.24 -15.13 0.14
C ARG A 236 -5.64 -15.39 0.66
N GLU A 237 -5.94 -14.96 1.87
CA GLU A 237 -7.26 -15.09 2.50
C GLU A 237 -8.34 -14.39 1.68
N ARG A 238 -8.10 -13.14 1.25
CA ARG A 238 -9.06 -12.37 0.45
C ARG A 238 -9.28 -12.96 -0.94
N VAL A 239 -8.23 -13.48 -1.59
CA VAL A 239 -8.39 -14.24 -2.85
C VAL A 239 -9.23 -15.50 -2.61
N GLY A 240 -8.96 -16.24 -1.53
CA GLY A 240 -9.75 -17.41 -1.16
C GLY A 240 -11.21 -17.08 -0.85
N ALA A 241 -11.47 -15.95 -0.20
CA ALA A 241 -12.82 -15.47 0.09
C ALA A 241 -13.56 -14.99 -1.18
N PHE A 242 -12.84 -14.38 -2.13
CA PHE A 242 -13.42 -13.90 -3.39
C PHE A 242 -14.04 -15.01 -4.24
N TRP A 243 -13.49 -16.22 -4.18
CA TRP A 243 -13.95 -17.37 -4.96
C TRP A 243 -15.05 -18.20 -4.28
N LYS A 244 -15.43 -17.87 -3.05
CA LYS A 244 -16.52 -18.53 -2.31
C LYS A 244 -17.83 -17.80 -2.56
#